data_AF-A0A162BHP7-F1
#
_entry.id   AF-A0A162BHP7-F1
#
_cell.length_a   1.000
_cell.length_b   1.000
_cell.length_c   1.000
_cell.angle_alpha   90.00
_cell.angle_beta   90.00
_cell.angle_gamma   90.00
#
_symmetry.space_group_name_H-M   'P 1'
#
loop_
_entity.id
_entity.type
_entity.pdbx_description
1 polymer ?
#
loop_
_entity_poly.entity_id
_entity_poly.type
_entity_poly.pdbx_seq_one_letter_code
_entity_poly.pdbx_strand_id
1 'polypeptide(L)'
;MEERPQPTITIEDHEEPLKFAAQSPSLLCTLEQNNIDVPYQCREGYCGACRAKLVQGKTVYNQEPLAFVRDGEVLLCCSKPITDIVIKLT
;
A
#
# COMPACT_ATOMS: atom_id res chain seq x y z
N MET A 1 -18.27 -18.63 -1.64
CA MET A 1 -16.89 -18.40 -1.19
C MET A 1 -16.29 -17.48 -2.23
N GLU A 2 -16.43 -16.16 -2.04
CA GLU A 2 -16.11 -15.18 -3.09
C GLU A 2 -14.59 -15.10 -3.28
N GLU A 3 -14.13 -15.66 -4.39
CA GLU A 3 -12.82 -15.42 -4.96
C GLU A 3 -12.78 -13.96 -5.44
N ARG A 4 -12.61 -13.02 -4.50
CA ARG A 4 -12.38 -11.62 -4.86
C ARG A 4 -11.03 -11.54 -5.57
N PRO A 5 -10.95 -10.95 -6.78
CA PRO A 5 -9.70 -10.80 -7.49
C PRO A 5 -8.71 -10.06 -6.58
N GLN A 6 -7.61 -10.73 -6.26
CA GLN A 6 -6.54 -10.18 -5.43
C GLN A 6 -5.59 -9.40 -6.33
N PRO A 7 -5.51 -8.07 -6.18
CA PRO A 7 -4.58 -7.27 -6.96
C PRO A 7 -3.13 -7.58 -6.57
N THR A 8 -2.21 -7.37 -7.49
CA THR A 8 -0.78 -7.52 -7.26
C THR A 8 -0.13 -6.18 -6.93
N ILE A 9 0.87 -6.20 -6.07
CA ILE A 9 1.64 -5.06 -5.61
C ILE A 9 3.06 -5.25 -6.11
N THR A 10 3.44 -4.50 -7.12
CA THR A 10 4.82 -4.46 -7.62
C THR A 10 5.55 -3.33 -6.91
N ILE A 11 6.72 -3.61 -6.34
CA ILE A 11 7.57 -2.60 -5.73
C ILE A 11 8.71 -2.33 -6.71
N GLU A 12 9.00 -1.07 -7.04
CA GLU A 12 10.11 -0.73 -7.96
C GLU A 12 11.48 -1.31 -7.51
N ASP A 13 11.67 -1.50 -6.21
CA ASP A 13 12.89 -2.05 -5.62
C ASP A 13 12.91 -3.60 -5.55
N HIS A 14 11.79 -4.26 -5.87
CA HIS A 14 11.68 -5.73 -5.85
C HIS A 14 11.44 -6.31 -7.24
N GLU A 15 12.15 -7.38 -7.57
CA GLU A 15 11.93 -8.14 -8.82
C GLU A 15 10.62 -8.94 -8.81
N GLU A 16 10.18 -9.42 -7.64
CA GLU A 16 8.98 -10.26 -7.52
C GLU A 16 7.74 -9.46 -7.07
N PRO A 17 6.64 -9.49 -7.83
CA PRO A 17 5.42 -8.80 -7.47
C PRO A 17 4.67 -9.58 -6.37
N LEU A 18 4.19 -8.85 -5.36
CA LEU A 18 3.56 -9.41 -4.17
C LEU A 18 2.04 -9.51 -4.36
N LYS A 19 1.42 -10.57 -3.87
CA LYS A 19 -0.05 -10.70 -3.93
C LYS A 19 -0.70 -10.02 -2.72
N PHE A 20 -1.66 -9.13 -2.96
CA PHE A 20 -2.44 -8.53 -1.88
C PHE A 20 -3.44 -9.54 -1.32
N ALA A 21 -3.19 -10.04 -0.12
CA ALA A 21 -4.15 -10.92 0.54
C ALA A 21 -5.40 -10.11 0.92
N ALA A 22 -6.58 -10.57 0.53
CA ALA A 22 -7.85 -9.91 0.87
C ALA A 22 -8.10 -9.83 2.40
N GLN A 23 -7.41 -10.68 3.17
CA GLN A 23 -7.43 -10.67 4.64
C GLN A 23 -6.48 -9.62 5.23
N SER A 24 -5.55 -9.07 4.45
CA SER A 24 -4.65 -8.02 4.92
C SER A 24 -5.42 -6.72 5.16
N PRO A 25 -5.23 -6.08 6.33
CA PRO A 25 -5.95 -4.85 6.68
C PRO A 25 -5.54 -3.65 5.83
N SER A 26 -4.30 -3.61 5.32
CA SER A 26 -3.76 -2.52 4.49
C SER A 26 -2.54 -2.98 3.69
N LEU A 27 -2.12 -2.18 2.71
CA LEU A 27 -0.90 -2.44 1.93
C LEU A 27 0.33 -2.63 2.82
N LEU A 28 0.47 -1.80 3.87
CA LEU A 28 1.58 -1.91 4.82
C LEU A 28 1.69 -3.31 5.42
N CYS A 29 0.57 -3.90 5.84
CA CYS A 29 0.58 -5.20 6.48
C CYS A 29 1.00 -6.32 5.51
N THR A 30 0.60 -6.23 4.24
CA THR A 30 1.08 -7.16 3.21
C THR A 30 2.58 -7.01 2.98
N LEU A 31 3.10 -5.78 2.95
CA LEU A 31 4.52 -5.50 2.80
C LEU A 31 5.33 -6.05 3.99
N GLU A 32 4.90 -5.79 5.22
CA GLU A 32 5.53 -6.34 6.44
C GLU A 32 5.57 -7.88 6.42
N GLN A 33 4.48 -8.54 5.99
CA GLN A 33 4.41 -10.00 5.90
C GLN A 33 5.40 -10.58 4.87
N ASN A 34 5.77 -9.80 3.86
CA ASN A 34 6.75 -10.18 2.85
C ASN A 34 8.17 -9.70 3.18
N ASN A 35 8.42 -9.33 4.45
CA ASN A 35 9.71 -8.81 4.93
C ASN A 35 10.20 -7.54 4.18
N ILE A 36 9.25 -6.73 3.71
CA ILE A 36 9.56 -5.44 3.10
C ILE A 36 9.66 -4.39 4.20
N ASP A 37 10.82 -3.75 4.30
CA ASP A 37 11.00 -2.65 5.25
C ASP A 37 10.28 -1.40 4.74
N VAL A 38 9.28 -0.94 5.48
CA VAL A 38 8.51 0.25 5.15
C VAL A 38 8.53 1.16 6.37
N PRO A 39 8.92 2.44 6.23
CA PRO A 39 8.86 3.37 7.35
C PRO A 39 7.41 3.55 7.79
N TYR A 40 7.09 3.25 9.05
CA TYR A 40 5.77 3.56 9.63
C TYR A 40 5.93 4.06 11.06
N GLN A 41 4.95 4.83 11.53
CA GLN A 41 4.87 5.27 12.93
C GLN A 41 3.47 5.07 13.49
N CYS A 42 2.52 5.83 12.96
CA CYS A 42 1.16 5.90 13.49
C CYS A 42 0.22 4.79 13.00
N ARG A 43 0.50 4.16 11.84
CA ARG A 43 -0.35 3.16 11.17
C ARG A 43 -1.79 3.58 10.82
N GLU A 44 -2.20 4.79 11.17
CA GLU A 44 -3.55 5.31 10.93
C GLU A 44 -3.58 6.44 9.87
N GLY A 45 -2.44 6.81 9.28
CA GLY A 45 -2.37 7.85 8.25
C GLY A 45 -2.35 9.29 8.76
N TYR A 46 -2.05 9.49 10.06
CA TYR A 46 -1.87 10.83 10.66
C TYR A 46 -0.45 11.40 10.48
N CYS A 47 0.55 10.54 10.52
CA CYS A 47 1.97 10.91 10.58
C CYS A 47 2.64 11.03 9.21
N GLY A 48 2.09 10.40 8.18
CA GLY A 48 2.69 10.38 6.84
C GLY A 48 3.98 9.56 6.70
N ALA A 49 4.41 8.84 7.74
CA ALA A 49 5.63 8.01 7.68
C ALA A 49 5.51 6.86 6.67
N CYS A 50 4.32 6.23 6.59
CA CYS A 50 3.99 5.11 5.69
C CYS A 50 3.79 5.52 4.22
N ARG A 51 4.36 6.66 3.82
CA ARG A 51 4.17 7.23 2.50
C ARG A 51 5.05 6.53 1.48
N ALA A 52 4.45 6.10 0.39
CA ALA A 52 5.12 5.60 -0.80
C ALA A 52 4.66 6.38 -2.02
N LYS A 53 5.42 6.29 -3.10
CA LYS A 53 5.02 6.85 -4.39
C LYS A 53 4.20 5.82 -5.16
N LEU A 54 3.00 6.18 -5.61
CA LEU A 54 2.19 5.37 -6.51
C LEU A 54 2.64 5.65 -7.94
N VAL A 55 3.33 4.69 -8.54
CA VAL A 55 3.85 4.77 -9.91
C VAL A 55 2.74 4.44 -10.90
N GLN A 56 1.94 3.42 -10.61
CA GLN A 56 0.86 2.95 -11.49
C GLN A 56 -0.26 2.27 -10.71
N GLY A 57 -1.47 2.29 -11.27
CA GLY A 57 -2.64 1.60 -10.75
C GLY A 57 -3.52 2.51 -9.90
N LYS A 58 -4.47 1.91 -9.17
CA LYS A 58 -5.41 2.64 -8.32
C LYS A 58 -5.47 2.04 -6.92
N THR A 59 -5.44 2.91 -5.93
CA THR A 59 -5.65 2.57 -4.52
C THR A 59 -6.87 3.33 -3.99
N VAL A 60 -7.45 2.80 -2.92
CA VAL A 60 -8.52 3.44 -2.16
C VAL A 60 -8.08 3.55 -0.71
N TYR A 61 -8.45 4.63 -0.04
CA TYR A 61 -8.25 4.77 1.39
C TYR A 61 -9.45 4.20 2.14
N ASN A 62 -9.18 3.38 3.16
CA ASN A 62 -10.23 2.88 4.06
C ASN A 62 -10.77 3.99 4.97
N GLN A 63 -9.93 4.96 5.28
CA GLN A 63 -10.25 6.14 6.08
C GLN A 63 -9.54 7.34 5.46
N GLU A 64 -10.19 8.51 5.47
CA GLU A 64 -9.56 9.73 4.96
C GLU A 64 -8.30 10.05 5.77
N PRO A 65 -7.12 10.09 5.13
CA PRO A 65 -5.90 10.40 5.85
C PRO A 65 -5.85 11.88 6.21
N LEU A 66 -5.36 12.15 7.43
CA LEU A 66 -5.11 13.52 7.91
C LEU A 66 -3.73 14.04 7.49
N ALA A 67 -2.80 13.15 7.16
CA ALA A 67 -1.53 13.55 6.59
C ALA A 67 -1.70 14.09 5.16
N PHE A 68 -0.92 15.11 4.82
CA PHE A 68 -0.88 15.65 3.47
C PHE A 68 -0.18 14.65 2.52
N VAL A 69 -0.91 14.19 1.51
CA VAL A 69 -0.40 13.28 0.48
C VAL A 69 -0.37 14.04 -0.85
N ARG A 70 0.78 14.08 -1.52
CA ARG A 70 0.87 14.73 -2.84
C ARG A 70 0.28 13.85 -3.94
N ASP A 71 -0.01 14.47 -5.07
CA ASP A 71 -0.32 13.75 -6.30
C ASP A 71 0.79 12.75 -6.65
N GLY A 72 0.40 11.49 -6.85
CA GLY A 72 1.33 10.37 -7.08
C GLY A 72 1.95 9.79 -5.80
N GLU A 73 1.54 10.23 -4.61
CA GLU A 73 1.90 9.60 -3.33
C GLU A 73 0.71 8.86 -2.72
N VAL A 74 0.98 7.87 -1.88
CA VAL A 74 -0.04 7.07 -1.20
C VAL A 74 0.43 6.65 0.19
N LEU A 75 -0.49 6.61 1.16
CA LEU A 75 -0.22 6.10 2.51
C LEU A 75 -0.55 4.63 2.62
N LEU A 76 0.46 3.78 2.72
CA LEU A 76 0.31 2.32 2.70
C LEU A 76 -0.44 1.78 3.92
N CYS A 77 -0.41 2.49 5.04
CA CYS A 77 -1.00 2.04 6.30
C CYS A 77 -2.52 2.09 6.35
N CYS A 78 -3.16 2.98 5.57
CA CYS A 78 -4.61 3.14 5.51
C CYS A 78 -5.19 2.98 4.09
N SER A 79 -4.39 2.56 3.11
CA SER A 79 -4.82 2.31 1.74
C SER A 79 -4.86 0.84 1.37
N LYS A 80 -5.70 0.54 0.38
CA LYS A 80 -5.86 -0.77 -0.24
C LYS A 80 -5.77 -0.63 -1.76
N PRO A 81 -5.17 -1.62 -2.45
CA PRO A 81 -5.17 -1.67 -3.90
C PRO A 81 -6.56 -2.02 -4.42
N ILE A 82 -7.01 -1.33 -5.46
CA ILE A 82 -8.24 -1.66 -6.22
C ILE A 82 -7.88 -2.50 -7.45
N THR A 83 -6.75 -2.19 -8.07
CA THR A 83 -6.18 -2.87 -9.23
C THR A 83 -4.75 -3.26 -8.95
N ASP A 84 -4.09 -3.97 -9.87
CA ASP A 84 -2.64 -4.11 -9.82
C ASP A 84 -1.99 -2.72 -9.75
N ILE A 85 -1.11 -2.55 -8.76
CA ILE A 85 -0.43 -1.30 -8.47
C ILE A 85 1.08 -1.48 -8.52
N VAL A 86 1.76 -0.43 -8.93
CA VAL A 86 3.21 -0.30 -8.83
C VAL A 86 3.51 0.83 -7.87
N ILE A 87 4.27 0.54 -6.82
CA ILE A 87 4.67 1.52 -5.80
C ILE A 87 6.19 1.59 -5.67
N LYS A 88 6.68 2.75 -5.24
CA LYS A 88 8.09 2.97 -4.92
C LYS A 88 8.20 3.40 -3.46
N LEU A 89 8.98 2.65 -2.69
CA LEU A 89 9.35 3.01 -1.34
C LEU A 89 10.43 4.12 -1.40
N THR A 90 10.37 5.10 -0.51
CA THR A 90 11.25 6.28 -0.46
C THR A 90 11.67 6.56 0.96
#